data_AF-A0A6A0B7R9-F1
#
_entry.id   AF-A0A6A0B7R9-F1
#
_cell.length_a   1.000
_cell.length_b   1.000
_cell.length_c   1.000
_cell.angle_alpha   90.00
_cell.angle_beta   90.00
_cell.angle_gamma   90.00
#
_symmetry.space_group_name_H-M   'P 1'
#
loop_
_entity.id
_entity.type
_entity.pdbx_description
1 polymer ?
#
loop_
_entity_poly.entity_id
_entity_poly.type
_entity_poly.pdbx_seq_one_letter_code
_entity_poly.pdbx_strand_id
1 'polypeptide(L)'
;MNVNVYEMIKDDKFFIGSYPNNFAVGRWFTVEELASKDWYEIEEEYLEKYNPDEYEELELGVFDVDNESGLWRGEYDVSELIDKLVEIFTTEYYDVDLEIFEFTQDFFDEMGFSAYEVAQMVFFGNIKSWGDEYIGFTGAGNFESYTQSEYEAEALERVKDLGLF
;
A
#
# COMPACT_ATOMS: atom_id res chain seq x y z
N MET A 1 6.03 14.64 -0.37
CA MET A 1 6.84 13.47 0.03
C MET A 1 6.40 12.30 -0.81
N ASN A 2 7.32 11.42 -1.21
CA ASN A 2 6.98 10.24 -1.98
C ASN A 2 6.70 9.05 -1.05
N VAL A 3 5.61 8.34 -1.30
CA VAL A 3 5.31 7.06 -0.65
C VAL A 3 5.50 5.96 -1.66
N ASN A 4 6.38 5.02 -1.35
CA ASN A 4 6.59 3.84 -2.17
C ASN A 4 5.54 2.78 -1.84
N VAL A 5 4.72 2.38 -2.82
CA VAL A 5 3.65 1.40 -2.60
C VAL A 5 4.17 0.05 -2.12
N TYR A 6 5.31 -0.43 -2.62
CA TYR A 6 5.90 -1.70 -2.16
C TYR A 6 6.23 -1.64 -0.66
N GLU A 7 6.81 -0.54 -0.18
CA GLU A 7 7.10 -0.36 1.24
C GLU A 7 5.84 -0.38 2.13
N MET A 8 4.68 -0.01 1.60
CA MET A 8 3.41 -0.09 2.33
C MET A 8 2.88 -1.53 2.46
N ILE A 9 3.11 -2.36 1.44
CA ILE A 9 2.52 -3.72 1.37
C ILE A 9 3.49 -4.82 1.76
N LYS A 10 4.80 -4.56 1.87
CA LYS A 10 5.83 -5.60 2.04
C LYS A 10 5.61 -6.55 3.23
N ASP A 11 4.94 -6.06 4.28
CA ASP A 11 4.66 -6.81 5.51
C ASP A 11 3.33 -7.59 5.43
N ASP A 12 2.52 -7.35 4.38
CA ASP A 12 1.30 -8.10 4.11
C ASP A 12 1.59 -9.57 3.79
N LYS A 13 0.63 -10.43 4.14
CA LYS A 13 0.73 -11.87 3.89
C LYS A 13 -0.55 -12.43 3.32
N PHE A 14 -0.37 -13.43 2.47
CA PHE A 14 -1.45 -14.08 1.75
C PHE A 14 -1.46 -15.58 2.05
N PHE A 15 -2.60 -16.11 2.45
CA PHE A 15 -2.76 -17.56 2.55
C PHE A 15 -3.31 -18.12 1.24
N ILE A 16 -2.57 -19.08 0.68
CA ILE A 16 -2.94 -19.81 -0.54
C ILE A 16 -3.22 -21.26 -0.13
N GLY A 17 -4.41 -21.75 -0.44
CA GLY A 17 -4.93 -23.05 0.01
C GLY A 17 -5.96 -23.66 -0.95
N SER A 18 -6.40 -24.89 -0.64
CA SER A 18 -7.28 -25.67 -1.52
C SER A 18 -8.74 -25.45 -1.13
N TYR A 19 -9.46 -24.72 -1.97
CA TYR A 19 -10.91 -24.52 -1.86
C TYR A 19 -11.67 -25.61 -2.64
N PRO A 20 -12.95 -25.95 -2.31
CA PRO A 20 -13.71 -25.65 -1.09
C PRO A 20 -13.52 -26.67 0.04
N ASN A 21 -12.77 -27.74 -0.19
CA ASN A 21 -12.92 -28.95 0.62
C ASN A 21 -12.10 -28.96 1.91
N ASN A 22 -11.03 -28.15 2.05
CA ASN A 22 -10.22 -28.15 3.27
C ASN A 22 -9.29 -26.92 3.43
N PHE A 23 -9.68 -25.94 4.25
CA PHE A 23 -8.79 -24.85 4.70
C PHE A 23 -7.57 -25.33 5.51
N ALA A 24 -7.49 -26.63 5.87
CA ALA A 24 -6.35 -27.19 6.59
C ALA A 24 -5.13 -27.45 5.72
N VAL A 25 -5.23 -27.27 4.40
CA VAL A 25 -4.15 -27.55 3.44
C VAL A 25 -3.85 -26.28 2.66
N GLY A 26 -2.71 -25.66 3.01
CA GLY A 26 -2.23 -24.41 2.44
C GLY A 26 -1.08 -23.82 3.25
N ARG A 27 -0.55 -22.68 2.82
CA ARG A 27 0.43 -21.92 3.61
C ARG A 27 0.35 -20.43 3.37
N TRP A 28 0.93 -19.69 4.30
CA TRP A 28 1.17 -18.26 4.17
C TRP A 28 2.36 -17.99 3.26
N PHE A 29 2.23 -16.94 2.48
CA PHE A 29 3.27 -16.36 1.63
C PHE A 29 3.43 -14.89 1.98
N THR A 30 4.67 -14.43 1.98
CA THR A 30 4.97 -12.98 2.03
C THR A 30 4.83 -12.36 0.65
N VAL A 31 4.68 -11.03 0.60
CA VAL A 31 4.68 -10.27 -0.66
C VAL A 31 5.94 -10.54 -1.49
N GLU A 32 7.12 -10.51 -0.86
CA GLU A 32 8.40 -10.75 -1.54
C GLU A 32 8.48 -12.16 -2.12
N GLU A 33 8.01 -13.19 -1.39
CA GLU A 33 7.99 -14.56 -1.90
C GLU A 33 7.08 -14.73 -3.12
N LEU A 34 5.93 -14.06 -3.16
CA LEU A 34 5.03 -14.12 -4.31
C LEU A 34 5.56 -13.31 -5.50
N ALA A 35 6.12 -12.13 -5.26
CA ALA A 35 6.63 -11.26 -6.31
C ALA A 35 7.94 -11.77 -6.94
N SER A 36 8.70 -12.62 -6.24
CA SER A 36 10.00 -13.12 -6.70
C SER A 36 9.94 -14.50 -7.36
N LYS A 37 8.81 -15.21 -7.26
CA LYS A 37 8.63 -16.55 -7.82
C LYS A 37 7.81 -16.52 -9.10
N ASP A 38 8.08 -17.47 -9.99
CA ASP A 38 7.20 -17.73 -11.11
C ASP A 38 5.93 -18.45 -10.62
N TRP A 39 4.77 -18.14 -11.21
CA TRP A 39 3.51 -18.83 -10.95
C TRP A 39 3.70 -20.35 -10.99
N TYR A 40 4.42 -20.87 -12.00
CA TYR A 40 4.60 -22.31 -12.17
C TYR A 40 5.36 -22.95 -11.01
N GLU A 41 6.27 -22.23 -10.37
CA GLU A 41 6.99 -22.74 -9.19
C GLU A 41 6.08 -22.78 -7.95
N ILE A 42 5.19 -21.79 -7.80
CA ILE A 42 4.19 -21.75 -6.72
C ILE A 42 3.16 -22.85 -6.94
N GLU A 43 2.68 -23.01 -8.16
CA GLU A 43 1.74 -24.05 -8.57
C GLU A 43 2.34 -25.44 -8.39
N GLU A 44 3.59 -25.70 -8.80
CA GLU A 44 4.27 -26.98 -8.60
C GLU A 44 4.47 -27.29 -7.10
N GLU A 45 4.99 -26.33 -6.31
CA GLU A 45 5.13 -26.48 -4.86
C GLU A 45 3.78 -26.79 -4.20
N TYR A 46 2.70 -26.23 -4.73
CA TYR A 46 1.36 -26.41 -4.22
C TYR A 46 0.75 -27.75 -4.65
N LEU A 47 0.78 -28.07 -5.94
CA LEU A 47 0.23 -29.30 -6.50
C LEU A 47 0.91 -30.53 -5.92
N GLU A 48 2.24 -30.55 -5.85
CA GLU A 48 3.00 -31.69 -5.32
C GLU A 48 2.75 -31.94 -3.83
N LYS A 49 2.55 -30.87 -3.05
CA LYS A 49 2.52 -30.95 -1.58
C LYS A 49 1.10 -30.94 -1.00
N TYR A 50 0.17 -30.28 -1.68
CA TYR A 50 -1.13 -29.89 -1.14
C TYR A 50 -2.32 -30.27 -2.04
N ASN A 51 -2.09 -30.72 -3.28
CA ASN A 51 -3.10 -31.38 -4.13
C ASN A 51 -2.61 -32.74 -4.70
N PRO A 52 -2.17 -33.68 -3.85
CA PRO A 52 -1.62 -34.95 -4.32
C PRO A 52 -2.63 -35.85 -5.06
N ASP A 53 -3.93 -35.55 -4.95
CA ASP A 53 -5.03 -36.35 -5.50
C ASP A 53 -5.63 -35.75 -6.79
N GLU A 54 -4.97 -34.77 -7.42
CA GLU A 54 -5.34 -34.18 -8.72
C GLU A 54 -6.79 -33.68 -8.80
N TYR A 55 -7.27 -32.92 -7.81
CA TYR A 55 -8.62 -32.32 -7.89
C TYR A 55 -8.73 -31.33 -9.07
N GLU A 56 -9.78 -31.48 -9.90
CA GLU A 56 -10.00 -30.75 -11.18
C GLU A 56 -10.26 -29.24 -11.03
N GLU A 57 -10.78 -28.79 -9.88
CA GLU A 57 -11.16 -27.39 -9.64
C GLU A 57 -10.23 -26.78 -8.58
N LEU A 58 -9.05 -26.35 -9.02
CA LEU A 58 -8.19 -25.45 -8.25
C LEU A 58 -8.53 -24.01 -8.61
N GLU A 59 -9.61 -23.49 -8.04
CA GLU A 59 -9.69 -22.05 -7.81
C GLU A 59 -8.72 -21.77 -6.66
N LEU A 60 -7.47 -21.46 -6.99
CA LEU A 60 -6.50 -20.90 -6.07
C LEU A 60 -7.01 -19.50 -5.69
N GLY A 61 -7.91 -19.45 -4.72
CA GLY A 61 -8.36 -18.23 -4.09
C GLY A 61 -7.38 -17.85 -2.97
N VAL A 62 -7.01 -16.58 -2.93
CA VAL A 62 -6.29 -15.99 -1.81
C VAL A 62 -7.31 -15.68 -0.73
N PHE A 63 -7.22 -16.34 0.42
CA PHE A 63 -8.14 -16.16 1.54
C PHE A 63 -7.38 -15.67 2.75
N ASP A 64 -7.95 -14.70 3.46
CA ASP A 64 -7.40 -14.13 4.70
C ASP A 64 -6.06 -13.43 4.44
N VAL A 65 -6.13 -12.12 4.17
CA VAL A 65 -4.95 -11.28 4.06
C VAL A 65 -4.67 -10.76 5.46
N ASP A 66 -3.52 -11.12 6.03
CA ASP A 66 -2.98 -10.32 7.13
C ASP A 66 -2.51 -9.02 6.49
N ASN A 67 -3.44 -8.07 6.44
CA ASN A 67 -3.36 -6.87 5.64
C ASN A 67 -2.96 -5.72 6.54
N GLU A 68 -1.69 -5.74 6.96
CA GLU A 68 -1.09 -4.66 7.75
C GLU A 68 -1.27 -3.31 7.04
N SER A 69 -1.21 -3.31 5.69
CA SER A 69 -1.41 -2.11 4.88
C SER A 69 -2.86 -1.62 4.81
N GLY A 70 -3.85 -2.49 5.04
CA GLY A 70 -5.26 -2.18 4.86
C GLY A 70 -5.71 -1.97 3.41
N LEU A 71 -4.89 -2.33 2.42
CA LEU A 71 -5.14 -2.15 0.99
C LEU A 71 -5.93 -3.31 0.36
N TRP A 72 -5.50 -4.55 0.60
CA TRP A 72 -6.11 -5.75 0.02
C TRP A 72 -7.50 -6.08 0.60
N ARG A 73 -8.44 -6.48 -0.25
CA ARG A 73 -9.80 -6.82 0.19
C ARG A 73 -10.39 -7.98 -0.58
N GLY A 74 -10.91 -8.96 0.16
CA GLY A 74 -11.68 -10.07 -0.41
C GLY A 74 -10.78 -11.20 -0.92
N GLU A 75 -11.29 -11.89 -1.93
CA GLU A 75 -10.65 -13.05 -2.55
C GLU A 75 -10.02 -12.62 -3.87
N TYR A 76 -8.78 -13.05 -4.11
CA TYR A 76 -8.06 -12.81 -5.35
C TYR A 76 -7.75 -14.13 -6.03
N ASP A 77 -7.78 -14.14 -7.36
CA ASP A 77 -7.11 -15.18 -8.13
C ASP A 77 -5.60 -15.07 -7.88
N VAL A 78 -4.94 -16.17 -7.55
CA VAL A 78 -3.51 -16.14 -7.21
C VAL A 78 -2.65 -15.67 -8.39
N SER A 79 -3.00 -15.99 -9.63
CA SER A 79 -2.26 -15.53 -10.80
C SER A 79 -2.39 -14.01 -10.97
N GLU A 80 -3.60 -13.47 -10.81
CA GLU A 80 -3.83 -12.01 -10.85
C GLU A 80 -3.12 -11.29 -9.70
N LEU A 81 -3.12 -11.87 -8.49
CA LEU A 81 -2.38 -11.31 -7.36
C LEU A 81 -0.88 -11.26 -7.65
N ILE A 82 -0.30 -12.37 -8.11
CA ILE A 82 1.14 -12.42 -8.42
C ILE A 82 1.49 -11.39 -9.50
N ASP A 83 0.71 -11.31 -10.58
CA ASP A 83 0.95 -10.33 -11.64
C ASP A 83 0.98 -8.89 -11.10
N LYS A 84 0.03 -8.52 -10.23
CA LYS A 84 0.01 -7.21 -9.56
C LYS A 84 1.20 -7.01 -8.63
N LEU A 85 1.55 -8.01 -7.83
CA LEU A 85 2.69 -7.93 -6.90
C LEU A 85 4.01 -7.80 -7.65
N VAL A 86 4.20 -8.54 -8.75
CA VAL A 86 5.36 -8.42 -9.64
C VAL A 86 5.40 -7.03 -10.27
N GLU A 87 4.27 -6.52 -10.76
CA GLU A 87 4.18 -5.16 -11.31
C GLU A 87 4.65 -4.13 -10.28
N ILE A 88 4.11 -4.18 -9.05
CA ILE A 88 4.49 -3.29 -7.94
C ILE A 88 5.97 -3.45 -7.57
N PHE A 89 6.45 -4.68 -7.42
CA PHE A 89 7.81 -4.98 -6.97
C PHE A 89 8.88 -4.57 -7.98
N THR A 90 8.61 -4.69 -9.28
CA THR A 90 9.59 -4.43 -10.34
C THR A 90 9.59 -2.98 -10.82
N THR A 91 8.63 -2.17 -10.39
CA THR A 91 8.35 -0.86 -10.97
C THR A 91 8.55 0.27 -9.96
N GLU A 92 9.53 1.14 -10.18
CA GLU A 92 9.76 2.35 -9.37
C GLU A 92 8.66 3.43 -9.53
N TYR A 93 7.72 3.27 -10.48
CA TYR A 93 6.66 4.24 -10.79
C TYR A 93 5.52 4.30 -9.77
N TYR A 94 5.45 3.40 -8.81
CA TYR A 94 4.42 3.43 -7.76
C TYR A 94 4.82 4.30 -6.56
N ASP A 95 5.64 5.32 -6.79
CA ASP A 95 5.83 6.39 -5.84
C ASP A 95 4.65 7.39 -5.96
N VAL A 96 3.90 7.53 -4.88
CA VAL A 96 2.80 8.50 -4.79
C VAL A 96 3.29 9.78 -4.15
N ASP A 97 3.20 10.91 -4.85
CA ASP A 97 3.45 12.22 -4.27
C ASP A 97 2.19 12.72 -3.54
N LEU A 98 2.32 12.90 -2.23
CA LEU A 98 1.21 13.33 -1.38
C LEU A 98 1.06 14.85 -1.29
N GLU A 99 2.01 15.63 -1.82
CA GLU A 99 2.08 17.09 -1.57
C GLU A 99 1.99 17.45 -0.06
N ILE A 100 2.38 16.49 0.81
CA ILE A 100 2.56 16.64 2.24
C ILE A 100 4.06 16.51 2.55
N PHE A 101 4.52 17.32 3.48
CA PHE A 101 5.93 17.52 3.82
C PHE A 101 6.10 17.50 5.34
N GLU A 102 7.32 17.23 5.80
CA GLU A 102 7.65 17.39 7.22
C GLU A 102 7.48 18.85 7.63
N PHE A 103 6.82 19.09 8.76
CA PHE A 103 6.56 20.42 9.27
C PHE A 103 7.79 20.99 9.97
N THR A 104 8.78 21.38 9.17
CA THR A 104 10.07 21.91 9.63
C THR A 104 10.32 23.31 9.11
N GLN A 105 11.37 23.97 9.61
CA GLN A 105 11.80 25.25 9.05
C GLN A 105 12.26 25.11 7.59
N ASP A 106 12.88 23.97 7.26
CA ASP A 106 13.43 23.68 5.93
C ASP A 106 12.32 23.69 4.86
N PHE A 107 11.10 23.23 5.19
CA PHE A 107 9.94 23.34 4.31
C PHE A 107 9.68 24.78 3.82
N PHE A 108 9.71 25.76 4.73
CA PHE A 108 9.46 27.15 4.38
C PHE A 108 10.61 27.75 3.55
N ASP A 109 11.83 27.34 3.85
CA ASP A 109 13.03 27.81 3.16
C ASP A 109 13.09 27.25 1.73
N GLU A 110 12.72 25.97 1.53
CA GLU A 110 12.68 25.30 0.22
C GLU A 110 11.55 25.83 -0.67
N MET A 111 10.37 26.06 -0.10
CA MET A 111 9.22 26.57 -0.85
C MET A 111 9.37 28.04 -1.26
N GLY A 112 10.25 28.79 -0.60
CA GLY A 112 10.58 30.16 -0.97
C GLY A 112 9.46 31.19 -0.73
N PHE A 113 8.51 30.90 0.15
CA PHE A 113 7.43 31.81 0.51
C PHE A 113 7.95 32.99 1.35
N SER A 114 7.44 34.19 1.10
CA SER A 114 7.66 35.34 1.96
C SER A 114 6.89 35.19 3.29
N ALA A 115 7.35 35.88 4.34
CA ALA A 115 6.67 35.89 5.63
C ALA A 115 5.20 36.37 5.53
N TYR A 116 4.89 37.24 4.56
CA TYR A 116 3.52 37.70 4.33
C TYR A 116 2.64 36.59 3.72
N GLU A 117 3.15 35.87 2.73
CA GLU A 117 2.44 34.73 2.12
C GLU A 117 2.19 33.63 3.14
N VAL A 118 3.22 33.26 3.92
CA VAL A 118 3.08 32.29 5.01
C VAL A 118 2.01 32.74 5.99
N ALA A 119 2.02 34.00 6.43
CA ALA A 119 1.00 34.51 7.35
C ALA A 119 -0.42 34.42 6.78
N GLN A 120 -0.60 34.68 5.48
CA GLN A 120 -1.91 34.53 4.82
C GLN A 120 -2.34 33.07 4.71
N MET A 121 -1.45 32.19 4.27
CA MET A 121 -1.73 30.76 4.09
C MET A 121 -2.01 30.06 5.41
N VAL A 122 -1.35 30.48 6.50
CA VAL A 122 -1.67 30.03 7.87
C VAL A 122 -3.03 30.60 8.32
N PHE A 123 -3.27 31.90 8.12
CA PHE A 123 -4.49 32.55 8.61
C PHE A 123 -5.77 32.00 7.96
N PHE A 124 -5.72 31.68 6.67
CA PHE A 124 -6.84 31.07 5.94
C PHE A 124 -6.74 29.54 5.83
N GLY A 125 -5.71 28.95 6.44
CA GLY A 125 -5.45 27.52 6.43
C GLY A 125 -6.16 26.77 7.55
N ASN A 126 -5.77 25.51 7.70
CA ASN A 126 -6.23 24.59 8.72
C ASN A 126 -5.04 24.06 9.55
N ILE A 127 -4.33 24.96 10.23
CA ILE A 127 -3.29 24.58 11.18
C ILE A 127 -3.96 24.16 12.49
N LYS A 128 -4.06 22.85 12.72
CA LYS A 128 -4.67 22.25 13.92
C LYS A 128 -3.74 22.41 15.12
N SER A 129 -2.45 22.18 14.92
CA SER A 129 -1.40 22.31 15.94
C SER A 129 -0.05 22.64 15.30
N TRP A 130 0.77 23.42 16.01
CA TRP A 130 2.17 23.68 15.63
C TRP A 130 3.12 22.55 16.06
N GLY A 131 2.61 21.56 16.79
CA GLY A 131 3.35 20.35 17.15
C GLY A 131 3.05 19.16 16.25
N ASP A 132 2.21 19.33 15.23
CA ASP A 132 1.96 18.30 14.22
C ASP A 132 3.23 18.09 13.39
N GLU A 133 3.47 16.84 13.00
CA GLU A 133 4.72 16.44 12.34
C GLU A 133 4.76 16.84 10.85
N TYR A 134 3.59 17.06 10.24
CA TYR A 134 3.48 17.27 8.80
C TYR A 134 2.64 18.49 8.42
N ILE A 135 2.94 19.04 7.24
CA ILE A 135 2.28 20.18 6.63
C ILE A 135 2.04 19.92 5.15
N GLY A 136 0.87 20.29 4.65
CA GLY A 136 0.50 20.21 3.25
C GLY A 136 -0.38 21.39 2.85
N PHE A 137 -1.19 21.18 1.81
CA PHE A 137 -2.07 22.20 1.28
C PHE A 137 -3.52 21.74 1.26
N THR A 138 -4.42 22.60 1.73
CA THR A 138 -5.85 22.49 1.47
C THR A 138 -6.13 22.58 -0.04
N GLY A 139 -7.32 22.15 -0.47
CA GLY A 139 -7.76 22.32 -1.86
C GLY A 139 -7.87 23.77 -2.36
N ALA A 140 -7.76 24.76 -1.47
CA ALA A 140 -7.68 26.19 -1.81
C ALA A 140 -6.24 26.73 -1.87
N GLY A 141 -5.22 25.89 -1.61
CA GLY A 141 -3.81 26.25 -1.61
C GLY A 141 -3.31 26.89 -0.30
N ASN A 142 -4.11 26.91 0.77
CA ASN A 142 -3.66 27.34 2.11
C ASN A 142 -3.05 26.18 2.89
N PHE A 143 -2.24 26.46 3.92
CA PHE A 143 -1.59 25.39 4.69
C PHE A 143 -2.57 24.58 5.54
N GLU A 144 -2.30 23.29 5.67
CA GLU A 144 -2.99 22.36 6.56
C GLU A 144 -1.95 21.51 7.30
N SER A 145 -2.16 21.30 8.61
CA SER A 145 -1.27 20.45 9.40
C SER A 145 -1.87 19.05 9.61
N TYR A 146 -0.99 18.06 9.66
CA TYR A 146 -1.33 16.64 9.77
C TYR A 146 -0.49 15.98 10.86
N THR A 147 -1.16 15.21 11.71
CA THR A 147 -0.49 14.23 12.57
C THR A 147 0.06 13.06 11.73
N GLN A 148 0.98 12.27 12.28
CA GLN A 148 1.44 11.02 11.67
C GLN A 148 0.29 10.13 11.13
N SER A 149 -0.75 9.91 11.94
CA SER A 149 -1.86 9.04 11.54
C SER A 149 -2.74 9.63 10.43
N GLU A 150 -2.84 10.96 10.35
CA GLU A 150 -3.55 11.62 9.24
C GLU A 150 -2.74 11.57 7.94
N TYR A 151 -1.41 11.72 8.03
CA TYR A 151 -0.51 11.51 6.90
C TYR A 151 -0.61 10.08 6.35
N GLU A 152 -0.55 9.07 7.23
CA GLU A 152 -0.71 7.66 6.84
C GLU A 152 -2.07 7.37 6.21
N ALA A 153 -3.14 8.01 6.71
CA ALA A 153 -4.47 7.87 6.13
C ALA A 153 -4.57 8.48 4.72
N GLU A 154 -3.98 9.66 4.49
CA GLU A 154 -3.94 10.28 3.17
C GLU A 154 -3.09 9.45 2.19
N ALA A 155 -1.94 8.93 2.65
CA ALA A 155 -1.11 8.02 1.89
C ALA A 155 -1.91 6.81 1.40
N LEU A 156 -2.65 6.18 2.31
CA LEU A 156 -3.50 5.05 2.03
C LEU A 156 -4.62 5.39 1.03
N GLU A 157 -5.25 6.55 1.13
CA GLU A 157 -6.29 6.98 0.20
C GLU A 157 -5.74 7.18 -1.21
N ARG A 158 -4.59 7.84 -1.35
CA ARG A 158 -3.98 8.05 -2.67
C ARG A 158 -3.49 6.77 -3.33
N VAL A 159 -3.02 5.80 -2.55
CA VAL A 159 -2.66 4.49 -3.09
C VAL A 159 -3.90 3.73 -3.57
N LYS A 160 -5.03 3.84 -2.88
CA LYS A 160 -6.30 3.25 -3.33
C LYS A 160 -6.79 3.85 -4.65
N ASP A 161 -6.57 5.15 -4.87
CA ASP A 161 -6.95 5.83 -6.11
C ASP A 161 -6.16 5.33 -7.34
N LEU A 162 -5.03 4.62 -7.14
CA LEU A 162 -4.31 3.96 -8.24
C LEU A 162 -5.08 2.78 -8.84
N GLY A 163 -6.07 2.23 -8.11
CA GLY A 163 -6.89 1.11 -8.58
C GLY A 163 -6.14 -0.22 -8.69
N LEU A 164 -5.03 -0.37 -7.95
CA LEU A 164 -4.20 -1.59 -7.95
C LEU A 164 -4.75 -2.70 -7.03
N PHE A 165 -5.57 -2.32 -6.03
CA PHE A 165 -5.98 -3.17 -4.90
C PHE A 165 -7.48 -3.46 -4.90
#